data_AF-A0A930F8P5-F1
#
_entry.id   AF-A0A930F8P5-F1
#
_cell.length_a   1.000
_cell.length_b   1.000
_cell.length_c   1.000
_cell.angle_alpha   90.00
_cell.angle_beta   90.00
_cell.angle_gamma   90.00
#
_symmetry.space_group_name_H-M   'P 1'
#
loop_
_entity.id
_entity.type
_entity.pdbx_description
1 polymer ?
#
loop_
_entity_poly.entity_id
_entity_poly.type
_entity_poly.pdbx_seq_one_letter_code
_entity_poly.pdbx_strand_id
1 'polypeptide(L)'
;MGIEELRRINSDIVHEDGSIDSFDRQLIDLSSGVYNVTNPMVVSPESKSIAFAGGVDKSKPIVINVSTVIKLREKHQLGYAFVSRINEMLDKSYLAFDSLVQDTSRIFLLDESSELQAYPLIAVCRYDKNIKMIEVNEITSIYEKTDFDKFLLKTYENNKNFYCNEKTKASIKSHAGFQLPREIIDALSIIDYSGSFNKSQIEDTTSVELEVIETQQEVVIPVEEAEIIEESNSSLLENVSMEDDGIDFD
;
A
#
# COMPACT_ATOMS: atom_id res chain seq x y z
N MET A 1 -13.99 8.85 -19.64
CA MET A 1 -15.46 8.95 -19.59
C MET A 1 -15.91 10.23 -20.29
N GLY A 2 -17.03 10.18 -21.00
CA GLY A 2 -17.62 11.33 -21.69
C GLY A 2 -18.54 12.16 -20.79
N ILE A 3 -18.76 13.42 -21.16
CA ILE A 3 -19.62 14.34 -20.41
C ILE A 3 -21.07 13.85 -20.26
N GLU A 4 -21.58 13.13 -21.26
CA GLU A 4 -22.92 12.54 -21.24
C GLU A 4 -23.07 11.44 -20.20
N GLU A 5 -22.00 10.69 -19.91
CA GLU A 5 -22.02 9.66 -18.86
C GLU A 5 -22.08 10.31 -17.47
N LEU A 6 -21.34 11.41 -17.27
CA LEU A 6 -21.42 12.23 -16.05
C LEU A 6 -22.82 12.86 -15.89
N ARG A 7 -23.40 13.38 -16.97
CA ARG A 7 -24.77 13.93 -16.97
C ARG A 7 -25.82 12.89 -16.57
N ARG A 8 -25.62 11.61 -16.93
CA ARG A 8 -26.51 10.52 -16.49
C ARG A 8 -26.38 10.22 -15.00
N ILE A 9 -25.16 10.27 -14.45
CA ILE A 9 -24.92 10.11 -13.01
C ILE A 9 -25.63 11.24 -12.26
N ASN A 10 -25.32 12.48 -12.62
CA ASN A 10 -25.87 13.68 -12.03
C ASN A 10 -25.98 14.80 -13.09
N SER A 11 -27.21 15.12 -13.48
CA SER A 11 -27.48 16.16 -14.47
C SER A 11 -27.25 17.57 -13.94
N ASP A 12 -27.39 17.75 -12.64
CA ASP A 12 -27.49 19.06 -12.00
C ASP A 12 -26.12 19.75 -11.90
N ILE A 13 -25.05 18.98 -12.09
CA ILE A 13 -23.66 19.45 -12.01
C ILE A 13 -23.03 19.67 -13.39
N VAL A 14 -23.74 19.37 -14.49
CA VAL A 14 -23.20 19.47 -15.86
C VAL A 14 -23.92 20.59 -16.60
N HIS A 15 -23.20 21.65 -16.92
CA HIS A 15 -23.75 22.86 -17.52
C HIS A 15 -23.88 22.73 -19.05
N GLU A 16 -24.59 23.68 -19.68
CA GLU A 16 -24.82 23.70 -21.13
C GLU A 16 -23.53 23.92 -21.93
N ASP A 17 -22.59 24.67 -21.37
CA ASP A 17 -21.27 24.94 -21.96
C ASP A 17 -20.29 23.75 -21.84
N GLY A 18 -20.73 22.67 -21.20
CA GLY A 18 -19.94 21.46 -20.96
C GLY A 18 -19.01 21.54 -19.74
N SER A 19 -19.09 22.61 -18.94
CA SER A 19 -18.42 22.65 -17.65
C SER A 19 -19.12 21.76 -16.62
N ILE A 20 -18.38 21.29 -15.62
CA ILE A 20 -18.86 20.40 -14.56
C ILE A 20 -18.53 21.05 -13.21
N ASP A 21 -19.50 21.07 -12.29
CA ASP A 21 -19.26 21.56 -10.94
C ASP A 21 -18.19 20.75 -10.23
N SER A 22 -17.23 21.46 -9.64
CA SER A 22 -16.23 20.84 -8.77
C SER A 22 -16.89 20.17 -7.57
N PHE A 23 -16.20 19.21 -6.95
CA PHE A 23 -16.68 18.59 -5.73
C PHE A 23 -16.94 19.63 -4.62
N ASP A 24 -16.08 20.63 -4.49
CA ASP A 24 -16.27 21.75 -3.55
C ASP A 24 -17.55 22.54 -3.84
N ARG A 25 -17.83 22.83 -5.11
CA ARG A 25 -19.05 23.52 -5.50
C ARG A 25 -20.29 22.70 -5.11
N GLN A 26 -20.27 21.40 -5.36
CA GLN A 26 -21.34 20.48 -4.96
C GLN A 26 -21.53 20.47 -3.43
N LEU A 27 -20.46 20.51 -2.64
CA LEU A 27 -20.53 20.60 -1.17
C LEU A 27 -21.12 21.95 -0.70
N ILE A 28 -20.77 23.05 -1.35
CA ILE A 28 -21.35 24.38 -1.08
C ILE A 28 -22.86 24.35 -1.35
N ASP A 29 -23.28 23.80 -2.48
CA ASP A 29 -24.69 23.68 -2.84
C ASP A 29 -25.45 22.77 -1.87
N LEU A 30 -24.82 21.70 -1.37
CA LEU A 30 -25.38 20.85 -0.32
C LEU A 30 -25.56 21.62 0.99
N SER A 31 -24.54 22.37 1.42
CA SER A 31 -24.61 23.20 2.63
C SER A 31 -25.66 24.31 2.54
N SER A 32 -25.91 24.80 1.32
CA SER A 32 -26.89 25.85 1.03
C SER A 32 -28.32 25.30 0.86
N GLY A 33 -28.49 23.97 0.89
CA GLY A 33 -29.79 23.30 0.76
C GLY A 33 -30.35 23.26 -0.66
N VAL A 34 -29.54 23.59 -1.67
CA VAL A 34 -29.96 23.61 -3.08
C VAL A 34 -29.54 22.37 -3.87
N TYR A 35 -28.69 21.51 -3.29
CA TYR A 35 -28.25 20.27 -3.92
C TYR A 35 -29.33 19.18 -3.88
N ASN A 36 -29.54 18.49 -4.99
CA ASN A 36 -30.42 17.33 -5.08
C ASN A 36 -29.79 16.08 -4.45
N VAL A 37 -30.18 15.78 -3.21
CA VAL A 37 -29.60 14.70 -2.40
C VAL A 37 -29.85 13.28 -2.93
N THR A 38 -30.69 13.11 -3.96
CA THR A 38 -30.93 11.81 -4.60
C THR A 38 -29.84 11.42 -5.59
N ASN A 39 -29.09 12.40 -6.10
CA ASN A 39 -27.97 12.16 -6.98
C ASN A 39 -26.68 12.03 -6.16
N PRO A 40 -25.78 11.09 -6.50
CA PRO A 40 -24.47 11.05 -5.88
C PRO A 40 -23.64 12.26 -6.31
N MET A 41 -22.69 12.64 -5.44
CA MET A 41 -21.69 13.65 -5.76
C MET A 41 -20.55 13.03 -6.57
N VAL A 42 -20.06 13.77 -7.54
CA VAL A 42 -18.87 13.39 -8.31
C VAL A 42 -17.65 13.98 -7.59
N VAL A 43 -16.85 13.10 -6.97
CA VAL A 43 -15.60 13.46 -6.27
C VAL A 43 -14.49 13.72 -7.28
N SER A 44 -14.42 12.87 -8.31
CA SER A 44 -13.49 13.03 -9.43
C SER A 44 -14.13 12.45 -10.70
N PRO A 45 -14.01 13.13 -11.85
CA PRO A 45 -14.53 12.62 -13.13
C PRO A 45 -13.74 11.42 -13.67
N GLU A 46 -12.56 11.16 -13.12
CA GLU A 46 -11.70 10.01 -13.45
C GLU A 46 -11.02 9.47 -12.19
N SER A 47 -10.67 8.18 -12.20
CA SER A 47 -10.21 7.44 -11.01
C SER A 47 -8.71 7.21 -10.98
N LYS A 48 -7.91 8.12 -11.55
CA LYS A 48 -6.45 7.98 -11.60
C LYS A 48 -5.82 7.84 -10.21
N SER A 49 -6.32 8.58 -9.22
CA SER A 49 -5.84 8.58 -7.83
C SER A 49 -5.92 7.21 -7.16
N ILE A 50 -6.83 6.34 -7.61
CA ILE A 50 -7.07 5.01 -7.04
C ILE A 50 -6.74 3.86 -8.01
N ALA A 51 -6.27 4.17 -9.22
CA ALA A 51 -6.07 3.20 -10.29
C ALA A 51 -4.94 2.18 -10.01
N PHE A 52 -4.01 2.49 -9.09
CA PHE A 52 -2.95 1.57 -8.69
C PHE A 52 -3.51 0.32 -7.98
N ALA A 53 -4.71 0.40 -7.41
CA ALA A 53 -5.31 -0.64 -6.59
C ALA A 53 -6.09 -1.70 -7.40
N GLY A 54 -5.49 -2.25 -8.47
CA GLY A 54 -5.92 -3.47 -9.19
C GLY A 54 -7.42 -3.64 -9.51
N GLY A 55 -7.79 -3.75 -10.78
CA GLY A 55 -9.20 -3.95 -11.17
C GLY A 55 -10.04 -2.68 -11.07
N VAL A 56 -9.40 -1.52 -10.98
CA VAL A 56 -10.03 -0.20 -11.05
C VAL A 56 -9.77 0.43 -12.41
N ASP A 57 -10.83 0.71 -13.16
CA ASP A 57 -10.70 1.45 -14.41
C ASP A 57 -10.50 2.94 -14.14
N LYS A 58 -9.31 3.45 -14.48
CA LYS A 58 -8.93 4.86 -14.31
C LYS A 58 -9.84 5.84 -15.03
N SER A 59 -10.57 5.40 -16.05
CA SER A 59 -11.44 6.25 -16.85
C SER A 59 -12.83 6.46 -16.24
N LYS A 60 -13.24 5.62 -15.28
CA LYS A 60 -14.52 5.72 -14.54
C LYS A 60 -14.44 6.82 -13.48
N PRO A 61 -15.57 7.42 -13.07
CA PRO A 61 -15.57 8.46 -12.04
C PRO A 61 -15.48 7.86 -10.65
N ILE A 62 -15.02 8.69 -9.73
CA ILE A 62 -15.18 8.48 -8.29
C ILE A 62 -16.41 9.26 -7.84
N VAL A 63 -17.37 8.57 -7.24
CA VAL A 63 -18.59 9.18 -6.69
C VAL A 63 -18.72 8.88 -5.19
N ILE A 64 -19.53 9.68 -4.51
CA ILE A 64 -19.89 9.47 -3.12
C ILE A 64 -21.36 9.81 -2.91
N ASN A 65 -22.08 8.98 -2.17
CA ASN A 65 -23.47 9.30 -1.81
C ASN A 65 -23.51 10.46 -0.82
N VAL A 66 -24.52 11.32 -0.96
CA VAL A 66 -24.74 12.44 -0.03
C VAL A 66 -24.91 11.96 1.41
N SER A 67 -25.53 10.80 1.63
CA SER A 67 -25.65 10.20 2.97
C SER A 67 -24.29 9.83 3.58
N THR A 68 -23.33 9.40 2.78
CA THR A 68 -21.95 9.15 3.23
C THR A 68 -21.26 10.47 3.56
N VAL A 69 -21.42 11.50 2.72
CA VAL A 69 -20.88 12.85 2.99
C VAL A 69 -21.40 13.42 4.32
N ILE A 70 -22.70 13.31 4.57
CA ILE A 70 -23.33 13.75 5.83
C ILE A 70 -22.75 13.00 7.03
N LYS A 71 -22.62 11.66 6.93
CA LYS A 71 -22.01 10.85 8.00
C LYS A 71 -20.56 11.25 8.29
N LEU A 72 -19.77 11.50 7.26
CA LEU A 72 -18.36 11.91 7.42
C LEU A 72 -18.26 13.27 8.12
N ARG A 73 -19.09 14.23 7.72
CA ARG A 73 -19.19 15.55 8.35
C ARG A 73 -19.51 15.44 9.85
N GLU A 74 -20.46 14.58 10.21
CA GLU A 74 -20.95 14.45 11.59
C GLU A 74 -20.00 13.66 12.49
N LYS A 75 -19.41 12.56 11.97
CA LYS A 75 -18.57 11.66 12.77
C LYS A 75 -17.20 12.25 13.09
N HIS A 76 -16.61 12.97 12.15
CA HIS A 76 -15.21 13.38 12.27
C HIS A 76 -15.01 14.74 12.94
N GLN A 77 -16.06 15.51 13.27
CA GLN A 77 -15.96 16.90 13.81
C GLN A 77 -15.13 17.89 12.95
N LEU A 78 -14.49 17.45 11.86
CA LEU A 78 -13.64 18.22 10.95
C LEU A 78 -14.43 18.97 9.85
N GLY A 79 -15.75 18.80 9.80
CA GLY A 79 -16.66 19.53 8.91
C GLY A 79 -16.44 19.29 7.41
N TYR A 80 -16.93 20.20 6.58
CA TYR A 80 -16.80 20.12 5.12
C TYR A 80 -15.36 20.24 4.63
N ALA A 81 -14.46 20.84 5.41
CA ALA A 81 -13.04 20.98 5.06
C ALA A 81 -12.29 19.64 5.02
N PHE A 82 -12.73 18.65 5.82
CA PHE A 82 -12.22 17.29 5.68
C PHE A 82 -12.80 16.60 4.44
N VAL A 83 -14.10 16.76 4.22
CA VAL A 83 -14.78 16.12 3.08
C VAL A 83 -14.23 16.63 1.75
N SER A 84 -13.99 17.94 1.58
CA SER A 84 -13.44 18.51 0.34
C SER A 84 -12.09 17.91 -0.05
N ARG A 85 -11.28 17.52 0.94
CA ARG A 85 -9.94 16.93 0.72
C ARG A 85 -9.95 15.45 0.33
N ILE A 86 -11.11 14.79 0.25
CA ILE A 86 -11.18 13.34 -0.03
C ILE A 86 -10.40 12.95 -1.28
N ASN A 87 -10.51 13.70 -2.38
CA ASN A 87 -9.79 13.36 -3.60
C ASN A 87 -8.27 13.50 -3.42
N GLU A 88 -7.82 14.53 -2.69
CA GLU A 88 -6.41 14.72 -2.33
C GLU A 88 -5.90 13.59 -1.44
N MET A 89 -6.66 13.20 -0.41
CA MET A 89 -6.31 12.10 0.48
C MET A 89 -6.18 10.76 -0.27
N LEU A 90 -7.09 10.50 -1.22
CA LEU A 90 -7.01 9.32 -2.08
C LEU A 90 -5.77 9.36 -2.97
N ASP A 91 -5.45 10.52 -3.56
CA ASP A 91 -4.22 10.65 -4.36
C ASP A 91 -2.97 10.38 -3.53
N LYS A 92 -2.91 10.89 -2.29
CA LYS A 92 -1.78 10.66 -1.37
C LYS A 92 -1.74 9.25 -0.78
N SER A 93 -2.78 8.43 -0.95
CA SER A 93 -2.77 7.07 -0.45
C SER A 93 -1.56 6.28 -0.98
N TYR A 94 -0.93 5.52 -0.11
CA TYR A 94 0.36 4.89 -0.39
C TYR A 94 0.29 3.36 -0.33
N LEU A 95 -0.85 2.80 0.04
CA LEU A 95 -1.08 1.36 0.06
C LEU A 95 -2.57 1.09 -0.12
N ALA A 96 -2.91 0.06 -0.89
CA ALA A 96 -4.27 -0.43 -0.98
C ALA A 96 -4.31 -1.96 -0.88
N PHE A 97 -5.47 -2.54 -0.55
CA PHE A 97 -5.63 -3.99 -0.47
C PHE A 97 -7.07 -4.43 -0.73
N ASP A 98 -7.26 -5.71 -1.10
CA ASP A 98 -8.61 -6.28 -1.25
C ASP A 98 -9.38 -6.19 0.07
N SER A 99 -10.70 -6.06 -0.01
CA SER A 99 -11.57 -6.26 1.13
C SER A 99 -11.69 -7.73 1.51
N LEU A 100 -11.67 -7.97 2.83
CA LEU A 100 -11.95 -9.29 3.41
C LEU A 100 -13.38 -9.78 3.16
N VAL A 101 -14.33 -8.85 2.96
CA VAL A 101 -15.78 -9.17 2.95
C VAL A 101 -16.45 -8.96 1.60
N GLN A 102 -15.83 -8.19 0.71
CA GLN A 102 -16.46 -7.82 -0.55
C GLN A 102 -15.41 -7.72 -1.65
N ASP A 103 -15.40 -8.69 -2.56
CA ASP A 103 -14.37 -8.76 -3.60
C ASP A 103 -14.36 -7.52 -4.50
N THR A 104 -15.52 -6.88 -4.71
CA THR A 104 -15.63 -5.63 -5.49
C THR A 104 -15.22 -4.37 -4.73
N SER A 105 -14.46 -4.49 -3.63
CA SER A 105 -14.09 -3.37 -2.78
C SER A 105 -12.61 -3.37 -2.46
N ARG A 106 -12.03 -2.17 -2.54
CA ARG A 106 -10.66 -1.86 -2.19
C ARG A 106 -10.62 -1.02 -0.94
N ILE A 107 -9.67 -1.30 -0.07
CA ILE A 107 -9.32 -0.44 1.06
C ILE A 107 -8.07 0.33 0.70
N PHE A 108 -8.09 1.65 0.90
CA PHE A 108 -6.98 2.56 0.72
C PHE A 108 -6.51 3.05 2.08
N LEU A 109 -5.22 2.91 2.35
CA LEU A 109 -4.55 3.51 3.49
C LEU A 109 -4.20 4.95 3.16
N LEU A 110 -4.83 5.89 3.88
CA LEU A 110 -4.65 7.31 3.65
C LEU A 110 -3.43 7.82 4.42
N ASP A 111 -2.73 8.79 3.84
CA ASP A 111 -1.60 9.49 4.45
C ASP A 111 -2.05 10.54 5.47
N GLU A 112 -2.98 10.12 6.35
CA GLU A 112 -3.67 10.97 7.33
C GLU A 112 -3.86 10.16 8.61
N SER A 113 -3.70 10.81 9.76
CA SER A 113 -3.98 10.23 11.07
C SER A 113 -4.83 11.19 11.88
N SER A 114 -5.66 10.64 12.78
CA SER A 114 -6.46 11.48 13.67
C SER A 114 -5.54 12.26 14.62
N GLU A 115 -5.84 13.54 14.84
CA GLU A 115 -5.08 14.39 15.78
C GLU A 115 -5.12 13.86 17.24
N LEU A 116 -6.13 13.07 17.59
CA LEU A 116 -6.41 12.66 18.98
C LEU A 116 -5.81 11.30 19.36
N GLN A 117 -5.82 10.32 18.47
CA GLN A 117 -5.47 8.92 18.80
C GLN A 117 -4.47 8.27 17.83
N ALA A 118 -3.96 9.03 16.86
CA ALA A 118 -3.02 8.57 15.83
C ALA A 118 -3.44 7.29 15.08
N TYR A 119 -4.74 6.97 15.05
CA TYR A 119 -5.22 5.82 14.28
C TYR A 119 -5.16 6.12 12.79
N PRO A 120 -4.78 5.12 11.97
CA PRO A 120 -4.74 5.29 10.54
C PRO A 120 -6.16 5.46 10.00
N LEU A 121 -6.29 6.38 9.07
CA LEU A 121 -7.53 6.60 8.35
C LEU A 121 -7.55 5.72 7.09
N ILE A 122 -8.67 5.01 6.88
CA ILE A 122 -8.87 4.22 5.67
C ILE A 122 -10.08 4.70 4.88
N ALA A 123 -9.98 4.64 3.56
CA ALA A 123 -11.11 4.77 2.65
C ALA A 123 -11.48 3.40 2.08
N VAL A 124 -12.79 3.14 1.95
CA VAL A 124 -13.29 1.96 1.25
C VAL A 124 -13.97 2.42 -0.03
N CYS A 125 -13.46 1.93 -1.16
CA CYS A 125 -14.02 2.21 -2.48
C CYS A 125 -14.53 0.91 -3.10
N ARG A 126 -15.81 0.90 -3.45
CA ARG A 126 -16.42 -0.16 -4.24
C ARG A 126 -16.27 0.16 -5.72
N TYR A 127 -15.66 -0.72 -6.50
CA TYR A 127 -15.48 -0.51 -7.93
C TYR A 127 -16.59 -1.16 -8.75
N ASP A 128 -16.73 -0.70 -10.00
CA ASP A 128 -17.70 -1.17 -11.00
C ASP A 128 -19.14 -1.19 -10.49
N LYS A 129 -19.49 -0.25 -9.61
CA LYS A 129 -20.87 -0.10 -9.16
C LYS A 129 -21.71 0.46 -10.29
N ASN A 130 -22.79 -0.23 -10.64
CA ASN A 130 -23.72 0.29 -11.63
C ASN A 130 -24.65 1.34 -10.99
N ILE A 131 -24.61 2.57 -11.49
CA ILE A 131 -25.55 3.65 -11.18
C ILE A 131 -26.15 4.14 -12.49
N LYS A 132 -27.47 3.98 -12.64
CA LYS A 132 -28.20 4.43 -13.84
C LYS A 132 -27.55 3.95 -15.16
N MET A 133 -27.14 2.67 -15.20
CA MET A 133 -26.45 2.02 -16.33
C MET A 133 -25.02 2.53 -16.62
N ILE A 134 -24.43 3.32 -15.71
CA ILE A 134 -23.03 3.74 -15.77
C ILE A 134 -22.25 3.06 -14.64
N GLU A 135 -21.08 2.52 -14.96
CA GLU A 135 -20.19 1.95 -13.96
C GLU A 135 -19.32 3.05 -13.34
N VAL A 136 -19.31 3.08 -12.01
CA VAL A 136 -18.59 4.08 -11.22
C VAL A 136 -17.80 3.41 -10.10
N ASN A 137 -16.77 4.11 -9.61
CA ASN A 137 -16.11 3.78 -8.36
C ASN A 137 -16.78 4.61 -7.25
N GLU A 138 -17.29 3.95 -6.23
CA GLU A 138 -18.01 4.60 -5.14
C GLU A 138 -17.22 4.56 -3.84
N ILE A 139 -16.98 5.72 -3.23
CA ILE A 139 -16.51 5.80 -1.85
C ILE A 139 -17.67 5.46 -0.92
N THR A 140 -17.61 4.30 -0.28
CA THR A 140 -18.68 3.83 0.60
C THR A 140 -18.47 4.30 2.04
N SER A 141 -17.23 4.53 2.45
CA SER A 141 -16.90 4.94 3.82
C SER A 141 -15.47 5.45 3.95
N ILE A 142 -15.24 6.36 4.88
CA ILE A 142 -13.91 6.80 5.33
C ILE A 142 -13.93 6.86 6.86
N TYR A 143 -13.05 6.13 7.53
CA TYR A 143 -13.05 6.05 8.99
C TYR A 143 -11.70 5.59 9.56
N GLU A 144 -11.48 5.90 10.83
CA GLU A 144 -10.32 5.46 11.60
C GLU A 144 -10.41 3.97 11.91
N LYS A 145 -9.28 3.27 11.82
CA LYS A 145 -9.21 1.84 12.13
C LYS A 145 -8.40 1.59 13.39
N THR A 146 -9.10 1.37 14.51
CA THR A 146 -8.50 1.15 15.84
C THR A 146 -7.62 -0.12 15.92
N ASP A 147 -8.09 -1.23 15.34
CA ASP A 147 -7.35 -2.51 15.25
C ASP A 147 -6.71 -2.67 13.86
N PHE A 148 -6.01 -1.65 13.38
CA PHE A 148 -5.46 -1.68 12.01
C PHE A 148 -4.47 -2.82 11.80
N ASP A 149 -3.56 -3.07 12.74
CA ASP A 149 -2.55 -4.12 12.60
C ASP A 149 -3.17 -5.50 12.43
N LYS A 150 -4.13 -5.84 13.30
CA LYS A 150 -4.89 -7.10 13.20
C LYS A 150 -5.69 -7.17 11.90
N PHE A 151 -6.23 -6.05 11.44
CA PHE A 151 -6.96 -6.00 10.19
C PHE A 151 -6.07 -6.24 8.98
N LEU A 152 -4.88 -5.64 8.96
CA LEU A 152 -3.90 -5.80 7.89
C LEU A 152 -3.35 -7.24 7.86
N LEU A 153 -2.94 -7.76 9.02
CA LEU A 153 -2.47 -9.14 9.15
C LEU A 153 -3.55 -10.13 8.74
N LYS A 154 -4.78 -9.97 9.21
CA LYS A 154 -5.88 -10.84 8.81
C LYS A 154 -6.12 -10.81 7.30
N THR A 155 -6.00 -9.63 6.68
CA THR A 155 -6.11 -9.48 5.22
C THR A 155 -5.03 -10.28 4.52
N TYR A 156 -3.77 -10.13 4.93
CA TYR A 156 -2.64 -10.89 4.40
C TYR A 156 -2.77 -12.40 4.59
N GLU A 157 -3.14 -12.84 5.79
CA GLU A 157 -3.38 -14.26 6.12
C GLU A 157 -4.53 -14.89 5.31
N ASN A 158 -5.47 -14.08 4.82
CA ASN A 158 -6.55 -14.55 3.93
C ASN A 158 -6.15 -14.50 2.44
N ASN A 159 -4.85 -14.41 2.16
CA ASN A 159 -4.27 -14.34 0.83
C ASN A 159 -4.88 -13.26 -0.07
N LYS A 160 -5.28 -12.15 0.56
CA LYS A 160 -5.75 -10.97 -0.17
C LYS A 160 -4.56 -10.21 -0.73
N ASN A 161 -4.77 -9.60 -1.89
CA ASN A 161 -3.77 -8.81 -2.59
C ASN A 161 -3.63 -7.43 -1.95
N PHE A 162 -2.38 -6.99 -1.90
CA PHE A 162 -1.92 -5.66 -1.53
C PHE A 162 -1.33 -5.00 -2.77
N TYR A 163 -1.51 -3.68 -2.88
CA TYR A 163 -1.16 -2.89 -4.04
C TYR A 163 -0.32 -1.70 -3.61
N CYS A 164 0.84 -1.60 -4.23
CA CYS A 164 1.80 -0.55 -4.00
C CYS A 164 1.74 0.49 -5.13
N ASN A 165 2.30 1.66 -4.85
CA ASN A 165 2.54 2.71 -5.81
C ASN A 165 3.88 3.39 -5.50
N GLU A 166 4.25 4.39 -6.28
CA GLU A 166 5.53 5.11 -6.10
C GLU A 166 5.70 5.77 -4.73
N LYS A 167 4.61 6.01 -3.99
CA LYS A 167 4.62 6.62 -2.66
C LYS A 167 4.86 5.59 -1.56
N THR A 168 4.56 4.31 -1.78
CA THR A 168 4.62 3.24 -0.78
C THR A 168 5.94 3.20 -0.02
N LYS A 169 7.07 3.14 -0.74
CA LYS A 169 8.40 3.05 -0.14
C LYS A 169 8.74 4.25 0.74
N ALA A 170 8.45 5.45 0.24
CA ALA A 170 8.74 6.70 0.94
C ALA A 170 7.89 6.80 2.21
N SER A 171 6.57 6.57 2.10
CA SER A 171 5.64 6.62 3.22
C SER A 171 6.02 5.61 4.31
N ILE A 172 6.25 4.35 3.96
CA ILE A 172 6.53 3.31 4.97
C ILE A 172 7.87 3.56 5.70
N LYS A 173 8.85 4.15 5.02
CA LYS A 173 10.15 4.49 5.63
C LYS A 173 10.14 5.81 6.41
N SER A 174 9.27 6.76 6.07
CA SER A 174 9.25 8.11 6.66
C SER A 174 8.37 8.24 7.91
N HIS A 175 7.43 7.33 8.14
CA HIS A 175 6.42 7.49 9.18
C HIS A 175 6.96 7.28 10.60
N ALA A 176 7.03 8.38 11.37
CA ALA A 176 7.46 8.42 12.77
C ALA A 176 6.33 8.08 13.79
N GLY A 177 5.20 7.51 13.37
CA GLY A 177 4.04 7.33 14.26
C GLY A 177 3.15 6.09 14.02
N PHE A 178 3.19 5.48 12.83
CA PHE A 178 2.40 4.30 12.52
C PHE A 178 3.28 3.21 11.90
N GLN A 179 3.59 2.16 12.66
CA GLN A 179 4.38 1.03 12.17
C GLN A 179 3.45 -0.05 11.63
N LEU A 180 3.66 -0.44 10.37
CA LEU A 180 2.99 -1.62 9.82
C LEU A 180 3.48 -2.88 10.55
N PRO A 181 2.65 -3.93 10.64
CA PRO A 181 3.08 -5.25 11.08
C PRO A 181 4.32 -5.72 10.33
N ARG A 182 5.24 -6.38 11.04
CA ARG A 182 6.55 -6.79 10.51
C ARG A 182 6.41 -7.68 9.28
N GLU A 183 5.46 -8.61 9.30
CA GLU A 183 5.16 -9.53 8.21
C GLU A 183 4.84 -8.78 6.90
N ILE A 184 4.17 -7.63 7.01
CA ILE A 184 3.84 -6.78 5.87
C ILE A 184 5.07 -6.01 5.40
N ILE A 185 5.90 -5.50 6.33
CA ILE A 185 7.16 -4.81 6.00
C ILE A 185 8.14 -5.75 5.28
N ASP A 186 8.25 -6.98 5.77
CA ASP A 186 9.13 -8.00 5.20
C ASP A 186 8.63 -8.36 3.79
N ALA A 187 7.33 -8.62 3.63
CA ALA A 187 6.71 -8.87 2.32
C ALA A 187 6.91 -7.71 1.33
N LEU A 188 6.70 -6.47 1.77
CA LEU A 188 6.94 -5.27 0.97
C LEU A 188 8.41 -5.11 0.56
N SER A 189 9.34 -5.54 1.42
CA SER A 189 10.76 -5.47 1.11
C SER A 189 11.16 -6.49 0.04
N ILE A 190 10.54 -7.67 0.02
CA ILE A 190 10.76 -8.72 -0.99
C ILE A 190 10.34 -8.23 -2.39
N ILE A 191 9.24 -7.48 -2.50
CA ILE A 191 8.74 -6.95 -3.78
C ILE A 191 9.28 -5.54 -4.12
N ASP A 192 10.31 -5.08 -3.41
CA ASP A 192 10.86 -3.72 -3.47
C ASP A 192 9.77 -2.61 -3.49
N TYR A 193 8.74 -2.78 -2.67
CA TYR A 193 7.65 -1.81 -2.48
C TYR A 193 6.90 -1.46 -3.78
N SER A 194 6.85 -2.37 -4.76
CA SER A 194 6.31 -2.11 -6.10
C SER A 194 5.31 -3.18 -6.56
N GLY A 195 4.37 -2.80 -7.41
CA GLY A 195 3.38 -3.73 -7.97
C GLY A 195 2.35 -4.21 -6.94
N SER A 196 2.08 -5.51 -6.93
CA SER A 196 1.10 -6.12 -6.03
C SER A 196 1.61 -7.45 -5.48
N PHE A 197 1.19 -7.80 -4.27
CA PHE A 197 1.58 -9.04 -3.61
C PHE A 197 0.45 -9.63 -2.77
N ASN A 198 0.51 -10.94 -2.53
CA ASN A 198 -0.27 -11.64 -1.52
C ASN A 198 0.64 -12.64 -0.78
N LYS A 199 0.10 -13.29 0.25
CA LYS A 199 0.87 -14.19 1.10
C LYS A 199 1.52 -15.33 0.32
N SER A 200 0.74 -16.04 -0.51
CA SER A 200 1.27 -17.18 -1.28
C SER A 200 2.41 -16.77 -2.21
N GLN A 201 2.30 -15.62 -2.88
CA GLN A 201 3.37 -15.10 -3.76
C GLN A 201 4.67 -14.85 -3.00
N ILE A 202 4.59 -14.33 -1.78
CA ILE A 202 5.76 -14.05 -0.94
C ILE A 202 6.39 -15.34 -0.43
N GLU A 203 5.58 -16.31 0.01
CA GLU A 203 6.05 -17.62 0.47
C GLU A 203 6.76 -18.40 -0.66
N ASP A 204 6.19 -18.39 -1.86
CA ASP A 204 6.80 -19.03 -3.04
C ASP A 204 8.15 -18.38 -3.38
N THR A 205 8.21 -17.04 -3.38
CA THR A 205 9.45 -16.29 -3.68
C THR A 205 10.56 -16.59 -2.67
N THR A 206 10.20 -16.60 -1.37
CA THR A 206 11.15 -16.88 -0.29
C THR A 206 11.66 -18.34 -0.35
N SER A 207 10.80 -19.28 -0.72
CA SER A 207 11.16 -20.69 -0.85
C SER A 207 12.18 -20.91 -1.98
N VAL A 208 11.99 -20.24 -3.12
CA VAL A 208 12.95 -20.29 -4.24
C VAL A 208 14.30 -19.67 -3.84
N GLU A 209 14.31 -18.57 -3.10
CA GLU A 209 15.57 -17.98 -2.63
C GLU A 209 16.35 -18.92 -1.71
N LEU A 210 15.66 -19.65 -0.83
CA LEU A 210 16.28 -20.64 0.05
C LEU A 210 16.85 -21.83 -0.73
N GLU A 211 16.11 -22.39 -1.70
CA GLU A 211 16.61 -23.47 -2.58
C GLU A 211 17.85 -23.04 -3.38
N VAL A 212 17.89 -21.79 -3.85
CA VAL A 212 19.05 -21.23 -4.56
C VAL A 212 20.26 -21.08 -3.63
N ILE A 213 20.06 -20.73 -2.36
CA ILE A 213 21.16 -20.63 -1.38
C ILE A 213 21.67 -22.03 -1.02
N GLU A 214 20.78 -23.00 -0.78
CA GLU A 214 21.15 -24.38 -0.44
C GLU A 214 21.94 -25.05 -1.58
N THR A 215 21.49 -24.88 -2.83
CA THR A 215 22.21 -25.41 -4.01
C THR A 215 23.55 -24.73 -4.25
N GLN A 216 23.73 -23.46 -3.86
CA GLN A 216 25.04 -22.80 -3.90
C GLN A 216 25.97 -23.25 -2.77
N GLN A 217 25.44 -23.66 -1.61
CA GLN A 217 26.23 -24.22 -0.52
C GLN A 217 26.63 -25.68 -0.77
N GLU A 218 25.78 -26.49 -1.42
CA GLU A 218 26.09 -27.89 -1.77
C GLU A 218 27.19 -28.05 -2.84
N VAL A 219 27.49 -27.02 -3.63
CA VAL A 219 28.57 -27.04 -4.64
C VAL A 219 29.96 -26.80 -4.02
N VAL A 220 30.04 -26.52 -2.70
CA VAL A 220 31.32 -26.40 -1.97
C VAL A 220 31.58 -27.67 -1.16
N ILE A 221 31.89 -28.78 -1.84
CA ILE A 221 32.45 -29.98 -1.18
C ILE A 221 33.96 -29.77 -1.00
N PRO A 222 34.53 -29.93 0.20
CA PRO A 222 35.96 -29.75 0.45
C PRO A 222 36.73 -30.96 -0.12
N VAL A 223 37.82 -30.69 -0.84
CA VAL A 223 38.83 -31.72 -1.13
C VAL A 223 39.78 -31.72 0.07
N GLU A 224 39.51 -32.55 1.07
CA GLU A 224 40.49 -32.84 2.13
C GLU A 224 41.45 -33.97 1.71
N GLU A 225 42.72 -33.59 1.74
CA GLU A 225 43.94 -34.30 2.18
C GLU A 225 44.26 -35.73 1.69
N ALA A 226 45.48 -35.86 1.15
CA ALA A 226 46.25 -37.11 1.18
C ALA A 226 47.70 -36.79 1.61
N GLU A 227 48.03 -37.07 2.87
CA GLU A 227 49.40 -37.29 3.35
C GLU A 227 49.98 -38.57 2.73
N ILE A 228 51.16 -38.49 2.11
CA ILE A 228 52.13 -39.61 2.01
C ILE A 228 53.54 -39.05 2.23
N ILE A 229 54.27 -39.74 3.11
CA ILE A 229 55.58 -39.45 3.70
C ILE A 229 56.74 -40.11 2.89
N GLU A 230 57.94 -39.52 3.01
CA GLU A 230 59.33 -40.01 2.73
C GLU A 230 59.79 -40.15 1.26
N GLU A 231 61.01 -39.80 0.83
CA GLU A 231 62.33 -39.71 1.49
C GLU A 231 63.35 -38.90 0.62
N SER A 232 64.35 -38.30 1.28
CA SER A 232 65.76 -38.08 0.83
C SER A 232 66.13 -37.05 -0.27
N ASN A 233 66.72 -35.91 0.12
CA ASN A 233 68.19 -35.70 0.07
C ASN A 233 68.65 -34.23 0.32
N SER A 234 69.45 -34.07 1.40
CA SER A 234 70.77 -33.42 1.44
C SER A 234 71.01 -32.04 0.79
N SER A 235 71.20 -31.01 1.64
CA SER A 235 72.45 -30.19 1.71
C SER A 235 72.29 -29.11 2.80
N LEU A 236 72.94 -29.22 3.96
CA LEU A 236 74.26 -28.67 4.29
C LEU A 236 74.36 -27.12 4.31
N LEU A 237 74.68 -26.64 5.52
CA LEU A 237 75.40 -25.41 5.96
C LEU A 237 74.57 -24.63 7.01
N GLU A 238 74.92 -24.75 8.30
CA GLU A 238 75.86 -23.87 9.03
C GLU A 238 75.38 -22.39 9.01
N ASN A 239 75.18 -21.65 10.11
CA ASN A 239 75.82 -21.64 11.42
C ASN A 239 75.18 -20.52 12.30
N VAL A 240 75.25 -20.67 13.65
CA VAL A 240 75.41 -19.58 14.67
C VAL A 240 74.14 -18.72 14.99
N SER A 241 73.75 -18.32 16.20
CA SER A 241 74.23 -18.39 17.61
C SER A 241 73.06 -18.16 18.60
N MET A 242 73.30 -18.51 19.86
CA MET A 242 72.49 -18.27 21.07
C MET A 242 72.45 -16.80 21.51
N GLU A 243 71.34 -16.38 22.12
CA GLU A 243 71.13 -15.42 23.24
C GLU A 243 69.59 -15.30 23.41
N ASP A 244 68.96 -15.95 24.38
CA ASP A 244 68.73 -15.53 25.78
C ASP A 244 68.27 -14.08 25.91
N ASP A 245 66.96 -13.90 26.18
CA ASP A 245 66.46 -12.94 27.16
C ASP A 245 64.95 -13.17 27.32
N GLY A 246 64.55 -13.52 28.54
CA GLY A 246 63.17 -13.70 28.92
C GLY A 246 62.38 -12.39 28.95
N ILE A 247 61.09 -12.53 29.20
CA ILE A 247 60.32 -11.81 30.23
C ILE A 247 58.92 -12.42 30.23
N ASP A 248 58.48 -12.79 31.42
CA ASP A 248 57.13 -13.21 31.78
C ASP A 248 56.35 -12.00 32.33
N PHE A 249 55.05 -12.20 32.49
CA PHE A 249 54.05 -11.46 33.28
C PHE A 249 53.01 -10.59 32.56
N ASP A 250 51.79 -11.09 32.76
CA ASP A 250 50.48 -10.43 32.97
C ASP A 250 49.75 -9.73 31.82
#